data_AF-A0A1Q6JXE5-F1
#
_entry.id   AF-A0A1Q6JXE5-F1
#
_cell.length_a   1.000
_cell.length_b   1.000
_cell.length_c   1.000
_cell.angle_alpha   90.00
_cell.angle_beta   90.00
_cell.angle_gamma   90.00
#
_symmetry.space_group_name_H-M   'P 1'
#
loop_
_entity.id
_entity.type
_entity.pdbx_description
1 polymer ?
#
loop_
_entity_poly.entity_id
_entity_poly.type
_entity_poly.pdbx_seq_one_letter_code
_entity_poly.pdbx_strand_id
1 'polypeptide(L)'
;MKRFLLIIGVIISVIGIESLIINSNNANNSNYQTQRNNTDTNNVSTKTIEKDNYISNIQQSKPTEIEIASFSTKIHNKENARQNNIKITCNALTNTEIKSGEVFSFCNTVGKATEEKGYQEADIFVDGKKQKGFGGGNCQVSTTLYNAVANVDGIEIIERHEHSNDVPYIEKGKDAAVSYGSYDLKFKNNTPNTIKIIVEFDEENITAKIIKK
;
A
#
# COMPACT_ATOMS: atom_id res chain seq x y z
N MET A 1 20.12 -15.14 59.19
CA MET A 1 19.85 -16.46 58.61
C MET A 1 18.79 -16.34 57.53
N LYS A 2 19.19 -16.48 56.26
CA LYS A 2 18.42 -17.03 55.13
C LYS A 2 19.37 -17.03 53.93
N ARG A 3 19.85 -18.22 53.60
CA ARG A 3 20.69 -18.51 52.43
C ARG A 3 19.77 -18.58 51.22
N PHE A 4 20.13 -17.91 50.13
CA PHE A 4 19.64 -18.29 48.80
C PHE A 4 20.84 -18.30 47.85
N LEU A 5 21.17 -19.52 47.41
CA LEU A 5 22.05 -19.80 46.28
C LEU A 5 21.38 -19.22 45.03
N LEU A 6 22.13 -18.44 44.25
CA LEU A 6 21.77 -18.15 42.87
C LEU A 6 22.77 -18.89 41.98
N ILE A 7 22.19 -19.81 41.20
CA ILE A 7 22.87 -20.75 40.32
C ILE A 7 23.39 -20.00 39.09
N ILE A 8 24.61 -20.36 38.74
CA ILE A 8 25.39 -19.96 37.58
C ILE A 8 24.64 -20.28 36.28
N GLY A 9 24.40 -19.25 35.47
CA GLY A 9 24.02 -19.37 34.06
C GLY A 9 25.09 -18.71 33.20
N VAL A 10 26.03 -19.51 32.72
CA VAL A 10 27.05 -19.12 31.74
C VAL A 10 26.37 -18.94 30.38
N ILE A 11 26.35 -17.72 29.85
CA ILE A 11 26.09 -17.48 28.42
C ILE A 11 27.42 -17.08 27.80
N ILE A 12 28.08 -18.06 27.18
CA ILE A 12 29.19 -17.85 26.25
C ILE A 12 28.54 -17.38 24.94
N SER A 13 28.65 -16.10 24.63
CA SER A 13 28.45 -15.60 23.27
C SER A 13 29.79 -15.14 22.73
N VAL A 14 30.54 -16.08 22.17
CA VAL A 14 31.68 -15.80 21.28
C VAL A 14 31.23 -16.19 19.87
N ILE A 15 31.17 -15.20 18.99
CA ILE A 15 31.48 -15.17 17.54
C ILE A 15 31.22 -13.68 17.20
N GLY A 16 32.16 -12.86 16.75
CA GLY A 16 33.32 -13.15 15.90
C GLY A 16 33.15 -12.34 14.61
N ILE A 17 33.68 -11.10 14.65
CA ILE A 17 34.30 -10.27 13.61
C ILE A 17 33.89 -10.46 12.13
N GLU A 18 33.64 -9.30 11.50
CA GLU A 18 33.48 -8.99 10.08
C GLU A 18 34.29 -9.85 9.09
N SER A 19 33.68 -10.12 7.93
CA SER A 19 34.35 -9.92 6.63
C SER A 19 33.35 -9.86 5.48
N LEU A 20 33.52 -8.81 4.68
CA LEU A 20 33.00 -8.55 3.35
C LEU A 20 33.79 -9.37 2.32
N ILE A 21 33.15 -10.20 1.48
CA ILE A 21 33.70 -10.59 0.16
C ILE A 21 32.56 -10.75 -0.86
N ILE A 22 32.64 -9.95 -1.94
CA ILE A 22 31.90 -10.10 -3.20
C ILE A 22 32.59 -11.16 -4.05
N ASN A 23 31.86 -12.13 -4.60
CA ASN A 23 32.28 -12.81 -5.83
C ASN A 23 31.06 -13.41 -6.55
N SER A 24 30.76 -12.89 -7.75
CA SER A 24 29.79 -13.50 -8.66
C SER A 24 30.56 -13.93 -9.91
N ASN A 25 31.00 -15.18 -9.92
CA ASN A 25 31.37 -15.90 -11.12
C ASN A 25 30.29 -16.97 -11.35
N ASN A 26 29.56 -16.86 -12.44
CA ASN A 26 28.89 -18.02 -13.01
C ASN A 26 29.29 -18.12 -14.47
N ALA A 27 30.32 -18.95 -14.69
CA ALA A 27 30.59 -19.55 -15.98
C ALA A 27 29.55 -20.64 -16.22
N ASN A 28 28.99 -20.71 -17.42
CA ASN A 28 28.63 -22.00 -18.00
C ASN A 28 29.05 -21.99 -19.47
N ASN A 29 30.10 -22.76 -19.70
CA ASN A 29 30.67 -23.12 -20.97
C ASN A 29 29.89 -24.35 -21.49
N SER A 30 29.69 -24.45 -22.80
CA SER A 30 29.41 -25.74 -23.43
C SER A 30 30.03 -25.76 -24.82
N ASN A 31 30.94 -26.72 -24.94
CA ASN A 31 31.77 -27.11 -26.08
C ASN A 31 30.97 -27.39 -27.35
N TYR A 32 31.60 -27.25 -28.52
CA TYR A 32 32.03 -28.41 -29.32
C TYR A 32 33.04 -27.97 -30.40
N GLN A 33 34.16 -28.69 -30.48
CA GLN A 33 35.20 -28.57 -31.50
C GLN A 33 34.85 -29.36 -32.75
N THR A 34 35.23 -28.92 -33.96
CA THR A 34 35.82 -29.81 -35.00
C THR A 34 36.55 -29.06 -36.14
N GLN A 35 37.85 -29.34 -36.27
CA GLN A 35 38.69 -29.66 -37.46
C GLN A 35 38.84 -28.74 -38.71
N ARG A 36 40.08 -28.22 -38.86
CA ARG A 36 41.07 -28.35 -39.96
C ARG A 36 40.61 -28.71 -41.41
N ASN A 37 40.92 -27.86 -42.40
CA ASN A 37 42.04 -28.01 -43.37
C ASN A 37 41.97 -27.01 -44.58
N ASN A 38 43.16 -26.74 -45.12
CA ASN A 38 43.58 -25.86 -46.24
C ASN A 38 42.71 -25.86 -47.52
N THR A 39 42.63 -24.72 -48.23
CA THR A 39 43.23 -24.50 -49.58
C THR A 39 43.01 -23.08 -50.11
N ASP A 40 43.90 -22.70 -51.01
CA ASP A 40 44.08 -21.46 -51.73
C ASP A 40 42.87 -20.84 -52.48
N THR A 41 43.05 -19.55 -52.75
CA THR A 41 42.65 -18.77 -53.95
C THR A 41 41.28 -18.08 -54.06
N ASN A 42 41.42 -16.80 -54.47
CA ASN A 42 40.56 -15.99 -55.37
C ASN A 42 39.42 -15.15 -54.77
N ASN A 43 39.74 -13.86 -54.61
CA ASN A 43 38.96 -12.67 -54.98
C ASN A 43 37.48 -12.89 -55.34
N VAL A 44 36.55 -12.34 -54.55
CA VAL A 44 35.48 -11.46 -55.07
C VAL A 44 35.11 -10.44 -53.98
N SER A 45 35.13 -9.17 -54.38
CA SER A 45 34.69 -8.00 -53.64
C SER A 45 33.22 -8.11 -53.24
N THR A 46 32.92 -8.02 -51.94
CA THR A 46 31.57 -7.70 -51.46
C THR A 46 31.64 -6.54 -50.48
N LYS A 47 31.01 -5.46 -50.92
CA LYS A 47 30.72 -4.20 -50.24
C LYS A 47 30.36 -4.39 -48.77
N THR A 48 31.00 -3.58 -47.93
CA THR A 48 30.55 -3.21 -46.59
C THR A 48 29.09 -2.78 -46.65
N ILE A 49 28.20 -3.53 -46.01
CA ILE A 49 26.90 -3.04 -45.57
C ILE A 49 26.95 -3.05 -44.05
N GLU A 50 26.95 -1.85 -43.50
CA GLU A 50 26.87 -1.53 -42.09
C GLU A 50 25.63 -2.21 -41.48
N LYS A 51 25.87 -3.11 -40.53
CA LYS A 51 24.80 -3.60 -39.65
C LYS A 51 24.66 -2.59 -38.52
N ASP A 52 23.80 -1.61 -38.74
CA ASP A 52 23.35 -0.70 -37.71
C ASP A 52 22.79 -1.49 -36.52
N ASN A 53 23.31 -1.12 -35.35
CA ASN A 53 22.97 -1.66 -34.05
C ASN A 53 21.50 -1.37 -33.73
N TYR A 54 20.62 -2.35 -33.91
CA TYR A 54 19.29 -2.34 -33.30
C TYR A 54 19.41 -2.71 -31.82
N ILE A 55 19.99 -1.82 -31.02
CA ILE A 55 19.77 -1.80 -29.58
C ILE A 55 18.31 -1.38 -29.42
N SER A 56 17.43 -2.36 -29.21
CA SER A 56 16.07 -2.10 -28.78
C SER A 56 16.12 -1.51 -27.37
N ASN A 57 16.06 -0.19 -27.30
CA ASN A 57 15.69 0.52 -26.08
C ASN A 57 14.26 0.11 -25.72
N ILE A 58 14.11 -0.97 -24.94
CA ILE A 58 12.85 -1.26 -24.25
C ILE A 58 12.75 -0.22 -23.14
N GLN A 59 12.23 0.95 -23.50
CA GLN A 59 11.76 1.94 -22.55
C GLN A 59 10.58 1.29 -21.83
N GLN A 60 10.81 0.78 -20.63
CA GLN A 60 9.76 0.24 -19.77
C GLN A 60 8.79 1.38 -19.47
N SER A 61 7.72 1.48 -20.26
CA SER A 61 6.68 2.49 -20.10
C SER A 61 6.07 2.30 -18.72
N LYS A 62 6.09 3.36 -17.89
CA LYS A 62 5.36 3.37 -16.62
C LYS A 62 3.92 2.92 -16.89
N PRO A 63 3.36 1.96 -16.11
CA PRO A 63 1.98 1.54 -16.30
C PRO A 63 1.06 2.77 -16.29
N THR A 64 0.14 2.84 -17.26
CA THR A 64 -0.81 3.94 -17.36
C THR A 64 -1.76 3.87 -16.17
N GLU A 65 -1.71 4.89 -15.32
CA GLU A 65 -2.61 5.03 -14.19
C GLU A 65 -4.00 5.48 -14.69
N ILE A 66 -5.04 4.69 -14.40
CA ILE A 66 -6.41 4.96 -14.84
C ILE A 66 -7.33 5.02 -13.61
N GLU A 67 -8.03 6.12 -13.39
CA GLU A 67 -9.11 6.17 -12.39
C GLU A 67 -10.26 5.26 -12.83
N ILE A 68 -10.64 4.31 -11.97
CA ILE A 68 -11.69 3.33 -12.25
C ILE A 68 -12.93 3.50 -11.36
N ALA A 69 -12.81 4.22 -10.25
CA ALA A 69 -13.92 4.62 -9.40
C ALA A 69 -13.54 5.82 -8.53
N SER A 70 -14.53 6.62 -8.17
CA SER A 70 -14.38 7.67 -7.15
C SER A 70 -15.67 7.90 -6.38
N PHE A 71 -15.53 8.40 -5.16
CA PHE A 71 -16.65 8.75 -4.30
C PHE A 71 -16.27 9.91 -3.37
N SER A 72 -17.24 10.77 -3.08
CA SER A 72 -17.03 11.93 -2.20
C SER A 72 -18.11 12.02 -1.12
N THR A 73 -17.71 12.43 0.08
CA THR A 73 -18.63 12.81 1.16
C THR A 73 -18.40 14.25 1.59
N LYS A 74 -19.48 14.95 1.95
CA LYS A 74 -19.42 16.33 2.43
C LYS A 74 -18.98 16.41 3.88
N ILE A 75 -18.15 17.39 4.20
CA ILE A 75 -17.70 17.65 5.56
C ILE A 75 -18.63 18.70 6.20
N HIS A 76 -19.51 18.25 7.10
CA HIS A 76 -20.44 19.15 7.80
C HIS A 76 -19.82 19.82 9.04
N ASN A 77 -18.94 19.13 9.75
CA ASN A 77 -18.25 19.68 10.92
C ASN A 77 -16.86 20.20 10.51
N LYS A 78 -16.69 21.53 10.57
CA LYS A 78 -15.48 22.28 10.20
C LYS A 78 -14.53 22.55 11.39
N GLU A 79 -14.70 21.89 12.53
CA GLU A 79 -13.78 22.00 13.67
C GLU A 79 -12.33 21.70 13.24
N ASN A 80 -11.40 22.61 13.51
CA ASN A 80 -10.00 22.52 13.07
C ASN A 80 -9.32 21.20 13.48
N ALA A 81 -9.56 20.72 14.71
CA ALA A 81 -9.02 19.45 15.19
C ALA A 81 -9.49 18.25 14.35
N ARG A 82 -10.77 18.26 13.98
CA ARG A 82 -11.36 17.24 13.11
C ARG A 82 -10.78 17.30 11.69
N GLN A 83 -10.59 18.50 11.15
CA GLN A 83 -9.98 18.69 9.82
C GLN A 83 -8.54 18.18 9.80
N ASN A 84 -7.76 18.47 10.84
CA ASN A 84 -6.41 17.94 10.99
C ASN A 84 -6.39 16.40 11.05
N ASN A 85 -7.28 15.78 11.81
CA ASN A 85 -7.39 14.32 11.89
C ASN A 85 -7.74 13.68 10.54
N ILE A 86 -8.69 14.27 9.80
CA ILE A 86 -9.06 13.84 8.45
C ILE A 86 -7.84 13.92 7.53
N LYS A 87 -7.12 15.05 7.54
CA LYS A 87 -5.91 15.23 6.75
C LYS A 87 -4.87 14.14 7.01
N ILE A 88 -4.57 13.87 8.29
CA ILE A 88 -3.61 12.82 8.67
C ILE A 88 -4.06 11.45 8.14
N THR A 89 -5.35 11.14 8.28
CA THR A 89 -5.93 9.86 7.82
C THR A 89 -5.88 9.73 6.30
N CYS A 90 -6.27 10.76 5.55
CA CYS A 90 -6.21 10.78 4.09
C CYS A 90 -4.78 10.60 3.57
N ASN A 91 -3.81 11.27 4.22
CA ASN A 91 -2.40 11.14 3.88
C ASN A 91 -1.85 9.73 4.14
N ALA A 92 -2.28 9.07 5.23
CA ALA A 92 -1.86 7.70 5.53
C ALA A 92 -2.40 6.67 4.53
N LEU A 93 -3.55 6.94 3.90
CA LEU A 93 -4.18 6.05 2.92
C LEU A 93 -3.67 6.27 1.49
N THR A 94 -3.36 7.52 1.15
CA THR A 94 -2.98 7.91 -0.22
C THR A 94 -1.69 7.22 -0.66
N ASN A 95 -1.71 6.72 -1.90
CA ASN A 95 -0.67 5.88 -2.51
C ASN A 95 -0.54 4.46 -1.95
N THR A 96 -1.49 3.99 -1.14
CA THR A 96 -1.53 2.57 -0.77
C THR A 96 -1.83 1.73 -2.02
N GLU A 97 -0.94 0.80 -2.35
CA GLU A 97 -1.10 -0.16 -3.45
C GLU A 97 -1.55 -1.51 -2.93
N ILE A 98 -2.53 -2.12 -3.60
CA ILE A 98 -3.12 -3.40 -3.24
C ILE A 98 -3.01 -4.31 -4.46
N LYS A 99 -2.14 -5.32 -4.38
CA LYS A 99 -1.92 -6.25 -5.50
C LYS A 99 -3.12 -7.17 -5.69
N SER A 100 -3.17 -7.83 -6.86
CA SER A 100 -4.14 -8.89 -7.10
C SER A 100 -4.01 -9.99 -6.03
N GLY A 101 -5.15 -10.35 -5.43
CA GLY A 101 -5.28 -11.31 -4.33
C GLY A 101 -5.01 -10.75 -2.93
N GLU A 102 -4.52 -9.51 -2.80
CA GLU A 102 -4.15 -8.91 -1.51
C GLU A 102 -5.37 -8.35 -0.77
N VAL A 103 -5.33 -8.42 0.57
CA VAL A 103 -6.35 -7.85 1.46
C VAL A 103 -5.83 -6.54 2.03
N PHE A 104 -6.58 -5.47 1.79
CA PHE A 104 -6.41 -4.19 2.46
C PHE A 104 -7.07 -4.20 3.84
N SER A 105 -6.48 -3.45 4.78
CA SER A 105 -7.07 -3.13 6.08
C SER A 105 -6.87 -1.65 6.38
N PHE A 106 -7.96 -0.95 6.64
CA PHE A 106 -7.93 0.48 6.99
C PHE A 106 -7.17 0.69 8.29
N CYS A 107 -7.51 -0.06 9.34
CA CYS A 107 -6.90 0.08 10.65
C CYS A 107 -5.41 -0.27 10.65
N ASN A 108 -4.96 -1.25 9.86
CA ASN A 108 -3.53 -1.55 9.75
C ASN A 108 -2.77 -0.46 8.99
N THR A 109 -3.38 0.12 7.97
CA THR A 109 -2.76 1.17 7.13
C THR A 109 -2.63 2.49 7.89
N VAL A 110 -3.70 2.92 8.58
CA VAL A 110 -3.73 4.18 9.34
C VAL A 110 -3.07 4.02 10.72
N GLY A 111 -3.24 2.85 11.34
CA GLY A 111 -2.85 2.56 12.71
C GLY A 111 -3.71 3.28 13.76
N LYS A 112 -3.31 3.17 15.02
CA LYS A 112 -3.98 3.85 16.14
C LYS A 112 -3.84 5.38 16.01
N ALA A 113 -4.95 6.10 16.18
CA ALA A 113 -4.96 7.56 16.30
C ALA A 113 -4.40 7.97 17.67
N THR A 114 -3.38 8.83 17.66
CA THR A 114 -2.60 9.19 18.86
C THR A 114 -2.06 10.61 18.72
N GLU A 115 -1.81 11.28 19.84
CA GLU A 115 -1.25 12.63 19.88
C GLU A 115 0.14 12.67 19.21
N GLU A 116 0.97 11.63 19.39
CA GLU A 116 2.32 11.56 18.79
C GLU A 116 2.29 11.50 17.27
N LYS A 117 1.20 10.98 16.69
CA LYS A 117 0.94 11.03 15.24
C LYS A 117 0.32 12.36 14.77
N GLY A 118 0.15 13.31 15.68
CA GLY A 118 -0.42 14.63 15.43
C GLY A 118 -1.95 14.66 15.45
N TYR A 119 -2.64 13.58 15.86
CA TYR A 119 -4.09 13.65 16.03
C TYR A 119 -4.44 14.58 17.18
N GLN A 120 -5.53 15.31 17.01
CA GLN A 120 -6.09 16.21 18.01
C GLN A 120 -7.42 15.66 18.51
N GLU A 121 -7.80 16.00 19.74
CA GLU A 121 -9.11 15.61 20.25
C GLU A 121 -10.22 16.30 19.44
N ALA A 122 -11.11 15.48 18.88
CA ALA A 122 -12.28 15.92 18.15
C ALA A 122 -13.48 15.09 18.57
N ASP A 123 -14.66 15.45 18.08
CA ASP A 123 -15.87 14.68 18.35
C ASP A 123 -15.75 13.26 17.78
N ILE A 124 -15.93 12.27 18.66
CA ILE A 124 -16.08 10.85 18.35
C ILE A 124 -17.39 10.33 18.95
N PHE A 125 -17.89 9.22 18.43
CA PHE A 125 -19.07 8.54 18.95
C PHE A 125 -18.67 7.18 19.51
N VAL A 126 -18.95 6.95 20.79
CA VAL A 126 -18.74 5.68 21.48
C VAL A 126 -20.04 5.29 22.17
N ASP A 127 -20.55 4.10 21.87
CA ASP A 127 -21.84 3.60 22.35
C ASP A 127 -23.00 4.59 22.13
N GLY A 128 -23.00 5.24 20.97
CA GLY A 128 -23.99 6.25 20.60
C GLY A 128 -23.86 7.59 21.30
N LYS A 129 -22.87 7.77 22.20
CA LYS A 129 -22.61 9.02 22.90
C LYS A 129 -21.48 9.79 22.26
N LYS A 130 -21.67 11.09 22.15
CA LYS A 130 -20.66 12.03 21.67
C LYS A 130 -19.65 12.31 22.79
N GLN A 131 -18.37 12.15 22.51
CA GLN A 131 -17.28 12.48 23.43
C GLN A 131 -16.08 13.04 22.64
N LYS A 132 -15.09 13.60 23.35
CA LYS A 132 -13.83 14.01 22.74
C LYS A 132 -12.84 12.84 22.75
N GLY A 133 -12.11 12.70 21.65
CA GLY A 133 -11.03 11.73 21.54
C GLY A 133 -10.28 11.85 20.21
N PHE A 134 -9.19 11.09 20.10
CA PHE A 134 -8.37 11.07 18.89
C PHE A 134 -9.06 10.29 17.76
N GLY A 135 -8.88 10.75 16.52
CA GLY A 135 -9.42 10.06 15.33
C GLY A 135 -10.85 10.47 14.95
N GLY A 136 -11.37 11.56 15.53
CA GLY A 136 -12.60 12.18 15.03
C GLY A 136 -12.47 12.51 13.55
N GLY A 137 -13.33 11.90 12.72
CA GLY A 137 -13.28 11.98 11.26
C GLY A 137 -12.90 10.67 10.54
N ASN A 138 -12.24 9.72 11.22
CA ASN A 138 -11.75 8.48 10.58
C ASN A 138 -12.88 7.65 9.96
N CYS A 139 -14.02 7.52 10.64
CA CYS A 139 -15.20 6.83 10.10
C CYS A 139 -15.74 7.46 8.81
N GLN A 140 -15.64 8.79 8.65
CA GLN A 140 -16.06 9.45 7.41
C GLN A 140 -15.09 9.11 6.28
N VAL A 141 -13.78 9.15 6.54
CA VAL A 141 -12.76 8.78 5.54
C VAL A 141 -12.93 7.31 5.12
N SER A 142 -13.11 6.41 6.08
CA SER A 142 -13.41 5.00 5.83
C SER A 142 -14.68 4.83 4.99
N THR A 143 -15.75 5.54 5.33
CA THR A 143 -17.01 5.53 4.57
C THR A 143 -16.80 5.99 3.12
N THR A 144 -16.05 7.07 2.90
CA THR A 144 -15.76 7.56 1.55
C THR A 144 -14.99 6.50 0.75
N LEU A 145 -13.95 5.90 1.36
CA LEU A 145 -13.16 4.86 0.72
C LEU A 145 -14.00 3.61 0.40
N TYR A 146 -14.80 3.14 1.36
CA TYR A 146 -15.71 2.02 1.18
C TYR A 146 -16.61 2.19 -0.05
N ASN A 147 -17.25 3.36 -0.19
CA ASN A 147 -18.13 3.62 -1.32
C ASN A 147 -17.37 3.75 -2.64
N ALA A 148 -16.11 4.19 -2.63
CA ALA A 148 -15.29 4.18 -3.85
C ALA A 148 -14.95 2.73 -4.28
N VAL A 149 -14.50 1.89 -3.35
CA VAL A 149 -14.10 0.50 -3.67
C VAL A 149 -15.28 -0.42 -3.97
N ALA A 150 -16.45 -0.19 -3.36
CA ALA A 150 -17.65 -0.96 -3.62
C ALA A 150 -18.19 -0.78 -5.05
N ASN A 151 -17.76 0.27 -5.75
CA ASN A 151 -18.09 0.52 -7.16
C ASN A 151 -17.06 -0.08 -8.14
N VAL A 152 -16.08 -0.85 -7.66
CA VAL A 152 -15.07 -1.52 -8.50
C VAL A 152 -15.38 -3.01 -8.59
N ASP A 153 -15.68 -3.47 -9.81
CA ASP A 153 -15.89 -4.89 -10.09
C ASP A 153 -14.64 -5.71 -9.72
N GLY A 154 -14.85 -6.78 -8.95
CA GLY A 154 -13.78 -7.66 -8.47
C GLY A 154 -13.15 -7.22 -7.14
N ILE A 155 -13.65 -6.18 -6.48
CA ILE A 155 -13.37 -5.96 -5.06
C ILE A 155 -14.36 -6.76 -4.21
N GLU A 156 -13.83 -7.53 -3.27
CA GLU A 156 -14.61 -8.27 -2.27
C GLU A 156 -14.51 -7.57 -0.93
N ILE A 157 -15.63 -7.13 -0.36
CA ILE A 157 -15.66 -6.53 0.98
C ILE A 157 -15.59 -7.66 2.02
N ILE A 158 -14.48 -7.73 2.75
CA ILE A 158 -14.16 -8.77 3.74
C ILE A 158 -14.71 -8.38 5.11
N GLU A 159 -14.59 -7.11 5.47
CA GLU A 159 -15.08 -6.57 6.74
C GLU A 159 -15.64 -5.17 6.53
N ARG A 160 -16.84 -4.95 7.04
CA ARG A 160 -17.50 -3.66 7.06
C ARG A 160 -18.52 -3.67 8.19
N HIS A 161 -18.58 -2.58 8.95
CA HIS A 161 -19.56 -2.37 10.00
C HIS A 161 -20.32 -1.07 9.75
N GLU A 162 -21.62 -1.07 10.02
CA GLU A 162 -22.47 0.13 9.98
C GLU A 162 -22.55 0.76 11.38
N HIS A 163 -22.69 2.07 11.44
CA HIS A 163 -23.08 2.74 12.68
C HIS A 163 -24.53 2.37 13.01
N SER A 164 -24.83 2.15 14.29
CA SER A 164 -26.20 1.92 14.75
C SER A 164 -27.08 3.18 14.60
N ASN A 165 -26.46 4.37 14.61
CA ASN A 165 -27.12 5.66 14.43
C ASN A 165 -26.80 6.22 13.04
N ASP A 166 -27.73 7.00 12.50
CA ASP A 166 -27.53 7.67 11.21
C ASP A 166 -26.38 8.69 11.29
N VAL A 167 -25.54 8.71 10.26
CA VAL A 167 -24.44 9.66 10.11
C VAL A 167 -24.80 10.73 9.07
N PRO A 168 -24.39 12.00 9.26
CA PRO A 168 -24.91 13.09 8.44
C PRO A 168 -24.34 13.15 7.02
N TYR A 169 -23.29 12.39 6.72
CA TYR A 169 -22.49 12.51 5.49
C TYR A 169 -22.79 11.45 4.42
N ILE A 170 -23.67 10.47 4.70
CA ILE A 170 -24.06 9.42 3.75
C ILE A 170 -25.45 8.88 4.07
N GLU A 171 -26.10 8.26 3.08
CA GLU A 171 -27.34 7.51 3.29
C GLU A 171 -27.14 6.33 4.27
N LYS A 172 -28.19 6.01 5.02
CA LYS A 172 -28.20 4.88 5.95
C LYS A 172 -27.84 3.58 5.24
N GLY A 173 -26.99 2.78 5.86
CA GLY A 173 -26.58 1.48 5.31
C GLY A 173 -25.51 1.57 4.23
N LYS A 174 -24.91 2.75 4.01
CA LYS A 174 -23.76 2.94 3.10
C LYS A 174 -22.49 3.40 3.81
N ASP A 175 -22.51 3.50 5.13
CA ASP A 175 -21.35 3.90 5.93
C ASP A 175 -20.42 2.72 6.27
N ALA A 176 -19.19 3.01 6.66
CA ALA A 176 -18.21 2.02 7.11
C ALA A 176 -17.49 2.52 8.37
N ALA A 177 -17.98 2.07 9.54
CA ALA A 177 -17.42 2.37 10.85
C ALA A 177 -16.08 1.68 11.05
N VAL A 178 -15.13 2.39 11.66
CA VAL A 178 -13.80 1.87 12.01
C VAL A 178 -13.42 2.30 13.43
N SER A 179 -12.79 1.39 14.16
CA SER A 179 -12.26 1.60 15.49
C SER A 179 -11.07 0.68 15.68
N TYR A 180 -9.88 1.25 15.82
CA TYR A 180 -8.63 0.49 15.89
C TYR A 180 -8.69 -0.55 17.03
N GLY A 181 -8.53 -1.83 16.68
CA GLY A 181 -8.62 -2.96 17.60
C GLY A 181 -10.02 -3.55 17.78
N SER A 182 -11.05 -3.01 17.11
CA SER A 182 -12.43 -3.52 17.17
C SER A 182 -13.09 -3.66 15.79
N TYR A 183 -13.27 -2.56 15.06
CA TYR A 183 -13.97 -2.54 13.77
C TYR A 183 -13.02 -2.07 12.67
N ASP A 184 -13.01 -2.75 11.54
CA ASP A 184 -12.17 -2.41 10.40
C ASP A 184 -12.98 -2.35 9.10
N LEU A 185 -12.43 -1.64 8.12
CA LEU A 185 -12.80 -1.78 6.72
C LEU A 185 -11.72 -2.63 6.04
N LYS A 186 -12.09 -3.85 5.65
CA LYS A 186 -11.21 -4.75 4.90
C LYS A 186 -11.84 -5.11 3.58
N PHE A 187 -11.03 -5.14 2.54
CA PHE A 187 -11.45 -5.62 1.24
C PHE A 187 -10.30 -6.33 0.54
N LYS A 188 -10.64 -7.29 -0.31
CA LYS A 188 -9.68 -8.03 -1.12
C LYS A 188 -9.75 -7.56 -2.56
N ASN A 189 -8.59 -7.28 -3.15
CA ASN A 189 -8.49 -6.99 -4.57
C ASN A 189 -8.47 -8.30 -5.37
N ASN A 190 -9.62 -8.76 -5.87
CA ASN A 190 -9.68 -9.92 -6.77
C ASN A 190 -9.58 -9.51 -8.26
N THR A 191 -9.27 -8.25 -8.57
CA THR A 191 -8.98 -7.84 -9.96
C THR A 191 -7.60 -8.36 -10.40
N PRO A 192 -7.32 -8.49 -11.71
CA PRO A 192 -6.01 -8.92 -12.18
C PRO A 192 -4.93 -7.84 -12.08
N ASN A 193 -5.28 -6.60 -11.72
CA ASN A 193 -4.38 -5.45 -11.71
C ASN A 193 -4.06 -5.03 -10.27
N THR A 194 -2.96 -4.30 -10.10
CA THR A 194 -2.74 -3.59 -8.83
C THR A 194 -3.66 -2.37 -8.82
N ILE A 195 -4.33 -2.12 -7.70
CA ILE A 195 -5.05 -0.87 -7.48
C ILE A 195 -4.28 0.02 -6.52
N LYS A 196 -4.41 1.33 -6.67
CA LYS A 196 -3.85 2.35 -5.79
C LYS A 196 -4.98 3.23 -5.25
N ILE A 197 -4.97 3.44 -3.95
CA ILE A 197 -5.90 4.35 -3.28
C ILE A 197 -5.33 5.76 -3.31
N ILE A 198 -6.15 6.74 -3.72
CA ILE A 198 -5.87 8.16 -3.52
C ILE A 198 -7.01 8.73 -2.69
N VAL A 199 -6.71 9.38 -1.57
CA VAL A 199 -7.72 10.05 -0.74
C VAL A 199 -7.33 11.51 -0.58
N GLU A 200 -8.11 12.37 -1.22
CA GLU A 200 -7.94 13.81 -1.18
C GLU A 200 -8.97 14.40 -0.22
N PHE A 201 -8.63 15.55 0.36
CA PHE A 201 -9.58 16.34 1.13
C PHE A 201 -9.38 17.83 0.79
N ASP A 202 -10.48 18.56 0.81
CA ASP A 202 -10.50 20.02 0.83
C ASP A 202 -11.36 20.48 2.01
N GLU A 203 -11.66 21.77 2.09
CA GLU A 203 -12.48 22.33 3.17
C GLU A 203 -13.90 21.75 3.18
N GLU A 204 -14.41 21.31 2.03
CA GLU A 204 -15.80 20.89 1.81
C GLU A 204 -16.01 19.39 1.71
N ASN A 205 -15.06 18.65 1.18
CA ASN A 205 -15.24 17.25 0.80
C ASN A 205 -14.02 16.39 1.14
N ILE A 206 -14.31 15.11 1.39
CA ILE A 206 -13.32 14.03 1.30
C ILE A 206 -13.65 13.26 0.03
N THR A 207 -12.66 13.00 -0.82
CA THR A 207 -12.81 12.26 -2.07
C THR A 207 -11.83 11.10 -2.09
N ALA A 208 -12.35 9.87 -2.25
CA ALA A 208 -11.53 8.68 -2.48
C ALA A 208 -11.61 8.31 -3.97
N LYS A 209 -10.46 8.00 -4.57
CA LYS A 209 -10.30 7.55 -5.95
C LYS A 209 -9.54 6.22 -5.95
N ILE A 210 -9.99 5.29 -6.78
CA ILE A 210 -9.34 4.01 -7.02
C ILE A 210 -8.68 4.05 -8.39
N ILE A 211 -7.38 3.88 -8.41
CA ILE A 211 -6.56 3.97 -9.62
C ILE A 211 -6.07 2.57 -9.97
N LYS A 212 -6.39 2.10 -11.18
CA LYS A 212 -5.80 0.89 -11.75
C LYS A 212 -4.39 1.19 -12.27
N LYS A 213 -3.45 0.31 -11.96
CA LYS A 213 -2.07 0.32 -12.48
C LYS A 213 -1.81 -0.88 -13.38
#